data_AF-A0A7V9HR90-F1
#
_entry.id   AF-A0A7V9HR90-F1
#
_cell.length_a   1.000
_cell.length_b   1.000
_cell.length_c   1.000
_cell.angle_alpha   90.00
_cell.angle_beta   90.00
_cell.angle_gamma   90.00
#
_symmetry.space_group_name_H-M   'P 1'
#
loop_
_entity.id
_entity.type
_entity.pdbx_description
1 polymer ?
#
loop_
_entity_poly.entity_id
_entity_poly.type
_entity_poly.pdbx_seq_one_letter_code
_entity_poly.pdbx_strand_id
1 'polypeptide(L)'
;MLTGALATFAAALIVIVASAAIGAGVLAACGGRRWSWTAPAIGLAGATVVAWWAVRLPGHGLTALGAVVALAVAGGSLAISRMSDLRQAALQGAPVLLVGLVGVAIPFVVEGHFGVLGTGFNVDMSQHLFAADWLADPTGEKPSLFEQGYPLGPHALAVATDEVSGELSSSFTGVTIAIPVIAALTALAGLREWTWWRATLVGTLTAFAYLAASYLAQGSFKELFEVVFLLGFALWLRDLGDLNESQAREGWRAGLPGAVLAAGALYAYSTPGLAWLGGALLLWAGLALARRPD
;
A
#
# COMPACT_ATOMS: atom_id res chain seq x y z
N MET A 1 -10.57 -24.71 2.21
CA MET A 1 -10.13 -24.01 0.98
C MET A 1 -11.01 -22.82 0.65
N LEU A 2 -12.29 -23.02 0.29
CA LEU A 2 -13.14 -21.91 -0.22
C LEU A 2 -13.32 -20.78 0.80
N THR A 3 -13.58 -21.09 2.08
CA THR A 3 -13.77 -20.07 3.13
C THR A 3 -12.52 -19.21 3.34
N GLY A 4 -11.34 -19.84 3.52
CA GLY A 4 -10.07 -19.12 3.67
C GLY A 4 -9.67 -18.30 2.43
N ALA A 5 -9.98 -18.81 1.23
CA ALA A 5 -9.77 -18.06 -0.01
C ALA A 5 -10.65 -16.80 -0.05
N LEU A 6 -11.95 -16.94 0.24
CA LEU A 6 -12.88 -15.82 0.26
C LEU A 6 -12.48 -14.77 1.31
N ALA A 7 -12.12 -15.21 2.52
CA ALA A 7 -11.65 -14.33 3.60
C ALA A 7 -10.38 -13.56 3.19
N THR A 8 -9.38 -14.26 2.65
CA THR A 8 -8.12 -13.69 2.18
C THR A 8 -8.34 -12.66 1.07
N PHE A 9 -9.12 -13.01 0.03
CA PHE A 9 -9.39 -12.09 -1.07
C PHE A 9 -10.30 -10.93 -0.67
N ALA A 10 -11.24 -11.12 0.26
CA ALA A 10 -12.04 -10.03 0.79
C ALA A 10 -11.15 -9.00 1.52
N ALA A 11 -10.27 -9.46 2.41
CA ALA A 11 -9.29 -8.60 3.08
C ALA A 11 -8.40 -7.86 2.06
N ALA A 12 -7.87 -8.57 1.06
CA ALA A 12 -7.06 -7.98 0.01
C ALA A 12 -7.81 -6.89 -0.78
N LEU A 13 -9.06 -7.16 -1.19
CA LEU A 13 -9.89 -6.21 -1.93
C LEU A 13 -10.22 -4.97 -1.09
N ILE A 14 -10.51 -5.14 0.20
CA ILE A 14 -10.73 -4.00 1.11
C ILE A 14 -9.51 -3.09 1.11
N VAL A 15 -8.30 -3.65 1.29
CA VAL A 15 -7.05 -2.88 1.31
C VAL A 15 -6.82 -2.19 -0.03
N ILE A 16 -6.98 -2.89 -1.16
CA ILE A 16 -6.76 -2.32 -2.50
C ILE A 16 -7.74 -1.16 -2.78
N VAL A 17 -9.04 -1.38 -2.53
CA VAL A 17 -10.08 -0.38 -2.80
C VAL A 17 -9.95 0.81 -1.87
N ALA A 18 -9.73 0.59 -0.56
CA ALA A 18 -9.49 1.66 0.39
C ALA A 18 -8.24 2.46 0.01
N SER A 19 -7.14 1.79 -0.34
CA SER A 19 -5.90 2.47 -0.76
C SER A 19 -6.11 3.32 -2.01
N ALA A 20 -6.81 2.80 -3.03
CA ALA A 20 -7.14 3.58 -4.23
C ALA A 20 -7.99 4.81 -3.90
N ALA A 21 -9.04 4.66 -3.08
CA ALA A 21 -9.97 5.73 -2.74
C ALA A 21 -9.34 6.82 -1.84
N ILE A 22 -8.60 6.41 -0.81
CA ILE A 22 -7.90 7.31 0.12
C ILE A 22 -6.88 8.14 -0.65
N GLY A 23 -6.04 7.51 -1.46
CA GLY A 23 -5.00 8.22 -2.21
C GLY A 23 -5.57 9.15 -3.27
N ALA A 24 -6.65 8.76 -3.95
CA ALA A 24 -7.37 9.63 -4.88
C ALA A 24 -7.95 10.85 -4.16
N GLY A 25 -8.48 10.66 -2.95
CA GLY A 25 -8.92 11.74 -2.07
C GLY A 25 -7.80 12.70 -1.70
N VAL A 26 -6.63 12.19 -1.30
CA VAL A 26 -5.45 13.01 -1.00
C VAL A 26 -5.06 13.84 -2.23
N LEU A 27 -4.95 13.22 -3.40
CA LEU A 27 -4.61 13.92 -4.64
C LEU A 27 -5.66 14.97 -5.03
N ALA A 28 -6.95 14.65 -4.88
CA ALA A 28 -8.05 15.59 -5.12
C ALA A 28 -8.00 16.79 -4.16
N ALA A 29 -7.70 16.55 -2.88
CA ALA A 29 -7.51 17.61 -1.88
C ALA A 29 -6.30 18.51 -2.20
N CYS A 30 -5.28 17.95 -2.87
CA CYS A 30 -4.14 18.70 -3.38
C CYS A 30 -4.42 19.44 -4.69
N GLY A 31 -5.66 19.43 -5.20
CA GLY A 31 -6.06 20.11 -6.43
C GLY A 31 -6.01 19.24 -7.69
N GLY A 32 -5.69 17.94 -7.57
CA GLY A 32 -5.71 16.99 -8.67
C GLY A 32 -7.09 16.84 -9.30
N ARG A 33 -7.19 17.03 -10.62
CA ARG A 33 -8.44 16.88 -11.40
C ARG A 33 -8.47 15.63 -12.28
N ARG A 34 -7.39 14.86 -12.26
CA ARG A 34 -7.21 13.63 -13.02
C ARG A 34 -6.64 12.55 -12.12
N TRP A 35 -6.96 11.30 -12.45
CA TRP A 35 -6.41 10.15 -11.77
C TRP A 35 -4.88 10.09 -11.91
N SER A 36 -4.20 9.80 -10.81
CA SER A 36 -2.80 9.39 -10.86
C SER A 36 -2.66 7.98 -10.32
N TRP A 37 -1.87 7.17 -11.02
CA TRP A 37 -1.53 5.82 -10.58
C TRP A 37 -0.64 5.80 -9.34
N THR A 38 -0.16 6.94 -8.83
CA THR A 38 0.43 7.00 -7.48
C THR A 38 -0.61 6.92 -6.36
N ALA A 39 -1.90 7.08 -6.65
CA ALA A 39 -2.98 7.05 -5.67
C ALA A 39 -2.98 5.79 -4.79
N PRO A 40 -2.91 4.55 -5.33
CA PRO A 40 -2.93 3.35 -4.50
C PRO A 40 -1.79 3.31 -3.46
N ALA A 41 -0.56 3.70 -3.82
CA ALA A 41 0.54 3.77 -2.86
C ALA A 41 0.32 4.83 -1.77
N ILE A 42 -0.15 6.03 -2.15
CA ILE A 42 -0.44 7.12 -1.22
C ILE A 42 -1.53 6.71 -0.23
N GLY A 43 -2.60 6.08 -0.72
CA GLY A 43 -3.69 5.66 0.16
C GLY A 43 -3.34 4.45 1.01
N LEU A 44 -2.50 3.52 0.54
CA LEU A 44 -1.97 2.45 1.39
C LEU A 44 -1.17 3.04 2.56
N ALA A 45 -0.34 4.04 2.29
CA ALA A 45 0.42 4.77 3.32
C ALA A 45 -0.53 5.44 4.32
N GLY A 46 -1.53 6.18 3.83
CA GLY A 46 -2.55 6.81 4.68
C GLY A 46 -3.34 5.80 5.52
N ALA A 47 -3.79 4.69 4.92
CA ALA A 47 -4.52 3.63 5.60
C ALA A 47 -3.67 2.97 6.70
N THR A 48 -2.38 2.73 6.43
CA THR A 48 -1.42 2.15 7.38
C THR A 48 -1.28 3.03 8.62
N VAL A 49 -1.13 4.34 8.42
CA VAL A 49 -1.01 5.32 9.51
C VAL A 49 -2.31 5.39 10.32
N VAL A 50 -3.46 5.48 9.64
CA VAL A 50 -4.75 5.62 10.31
C VAL A 50 -5.13 4.36 11.08
N ALA A 51 -4.94 3.18 10.49
CA ALA A 51 -5.20 1.90 11.16
C ALA A 51 -4.38 1.78 12.44
N TRP A 52 -3.09 2.15 12.40
CA TRP A 52 -2.22 2.12 13.58
C TRP A 52 -2.74 2.92 14.76
N TRP A 53 -3.22 4.14 14.50
CA TRP A 53 -3.74 4.99 15.57
C TRP A 53 -5.14 4.55 16.01
N ALA A 54 -5.99 4.13 15.07
CA ALA A 54 -7.36 3.75 15.35
C ALA A 54 -7.48 2.42 16.10
N VAL A 55 -6.60 1.43 15.86
CA VAL A 55 -6.63 0.12 16.56
C VAL A 55 -6.37 0.25 18.08
N ARG A 56 -5.77 1.37 18.50
CA ARG A 56 -5.47 1.67 19.91
C ARG A 56 -6.64 2.32 20.65
N LEU A 57 -7.71 2.66 19.93
CA LEU A 57 -8.93 3.22 20.51
C LEU A 57 -9.87 2.09 20.97
N PRO A 58 -10.86 2.36 21.83
CA PRO A 58 -11.85 1.37 22.22
C PRO A 58 -12.51 0.73 21.00
N GLY A 59 -12.66 -0.59 21.01
CA GLY A 59 -13.19 -1.37 19.88
C GLY A 59 -12.12 -1.86 18.90
N HIS A 60 -10.84 -1.51 19.10
CA HIS A 60 -9.69 -2.11 18.43
C HIS A 60 -9.84 -2.27 16.91
N GLY A 61 -9.91 -3.52 16.42
CA GLY A 61 -10.07 -3.84 15.00
C GLY A 61 -11.27 -3.17 14.36
N LEU A 62 -12.44 -3.20 15.01
CA LEU A 62 -13.64 -2.54 14.52
C LEU A 62 -13.47 -1.04 14.36
N THR A 63 -12.78 -0.39 15.30
CA THR A 63 -12.50 1.05 15.22
C THR A 63 -11.48 1.37 14.12
N ALA A 64 -10.46 0.51 13.95
CA ALA A 64 -9.50 0.62 12.86
C ALA A 64 -10.17 0.45 11.48
N LEU A 65 -11.02 -0.57 11.33
CA LEU A 65 -11.80 -0.80 10.12
C LEU A 65 -12.70 0.39 9.82
N GLY A 66 -13.47 0.85 10.81
CA GLY A 66 -14.36 2.00 10.68
C GLY A 66 -13.61 3.26 10.24
N ALA A 67 -12.44 3.54 10.83
CA ALA A 67 -11.62 4.69 10.46
C ALA A 67 -11.08 4.60 9.03
N VAL A 68 -10.58 3.44 8.61
CA VAL A 68 -10.08 3.22 7.23
C VAL A 68 -11.22 3.33 6.22
N VAL A 69 -12.37 2.71 6.50
CA VAL A 69 -13.56 2.78 5.62
C VAL A 69 -14.09 4.21 5.54
N ALA A 70 -14.19 4.93 6.66
CA ALA A 70 -14.63 6.31 6.68
C ALA A 70 -13.70 7.21 5.84
N LEU A 71 -12.38 7.02 5.97
CA LEU A 71 -11.41 7.76 5.17
C LEU A 71 -11.49 7.40 3.68
N ALA A 72 -11.70 6.12 3.35
CA ALA A 72 -11.87 5.66 1.98
C ALA A 72 -13.15 6.23 1.36
N VAL A 73 -14.27 6.26 2.09
CA VAL A 73 -15.52 6.86 1.62
C VAL A 73 -15.32 8.36 1.41
N ALA A 74 -14.77 9.08 2.38
CA ALA A 74 -14.51 10.52 2.25
C ALA A 74 -13.57 10.84 1.08
N GLY A 75 -12.48 10.09 0.94
CA GLY A 75 -11.51 10.24 -0.15
C GLY A 75 -12.12 9.92 -1.51
N GLY A 76 -12.88 8.82 -1.61
CA GLY A 76 -13.59 8.41 -2.81
C GLY A 76 -14.66 9.42 -3.23
N SER A 77 -15.46 9.93 -2.29
CA SER A 77 -16.45 10.98 -2.57
C SER A 77 -15.80 12.26 -3.07
N LEU A 78 -14.68 12.68 -2.44
CA LEU A 78 -13.93 13.84 -2.89
C LEU A 78 -13.37 13.62 -4.30
N ALA A 79 -12.78 12.46 -4.58
CA ALA A 79 -12.25 12.10 -5.90
C ALA A 79 -13.36 12.12 -6.96
N ILE A 80 -14.52 11.50 -6.70
CA ILE A 80 -15.68 11.50 -7.60
C ILE A 80 -16.13 12.93 -7.91
N SER A 81 -16.10 13.82 -6.93
CA SER A 81 -16.52 15.22 -7.12
C SER A 81 -15.50 16.08 -7.89
N ARG A 82 -14.24 15.67 -7.98
CA ARG A 82 -13.13 16.49 -8.50
C ARG A 82 -12.45 15.93 -9.75
N MET A 83 -12.46 14.62 -9.95
CA MET A 83 -11.71 13.94 -11.00
C MET A 83 -12.62 13.52 -12.16
N SER A 84 -12.24 13.85 -13.39
CA SER A 84 -13.07 13.63 -14.57
C SER A 84 -12.87 12.27 -15.26
N ASP A 85 -11.78 11.56 -14.97
CA ASP A 85 -11.29 10.40 -15.71
C ASP A 85 -11.32 9.08 -14.91
N LEU A 86 -12.00 9.05 -13.76
CA LEU A 86 -12.06 7.88 -12.88
C LEU A 86 -12.54 6.61 -13.59
N ARG A 87 -13.55 6.72 -14.48
CA ARG A 87 -14.05 5.57 -15.25
C ARG A 87 -12.96 5.01 -16.17
N GLN A 88 -12.21 5.87 -16.84
CA GLN A 88 -11.13 5.45 -17.73
C GLN A 88 -9.99 4.83 -16.93
N ALA A 89 -9.63 5.42 -15.79
CA ALA A 89 -8.67 4.85 -14.86
C ALA A 89 -9.07 3.45 -14.39
N ALA A 90 -10.34 3.25 -13.98
CA ALA A 90 -10.84 1.95 -13.58
C ALA A 90 -10.72 0.89 -14.70
N LEU A 91 -11.07 1.25 -15.93
CA LEU A 91 -10.93 0.36 -17.09
C LEU A 91 -9.46 0.02 -17.41
N GLN A 92 -8.56 0.97 -17.23
CA GLN A 92 -7.12 0.76 -17.43
C GLN A 92 -6.48 -0.09 -16.32
N GLY A 93 -6.92 0.07 -15.07
CA GLY A 93 -6.42 -0.69 -13.93
C GLY A 93 -6.99 -2.10 -13.82
N ALA A 94 -8.20 -2.35 -14.34
CA ALA A 94 -8.87 -3.64 -14.22
C ALA A 94 -8.04 -4.83 -14.72
N PRO A 95 -7.36 -4.78 -15.90
CA PRO A 95 -6.47 -5.85 -16.31
C PRO A 95 -5.34 -6.11 -15.32
N VAL A 96 -4.71 -5.07 -14.77
CA VAL A 96 -3.60 -5.20 -13.82
C VAL A 96 -4.08 -5.77 -12.50
N LEU A 97 -5.23 -5.31 -12.01
CA LEU A 97 -5.88 -5.86 -10.82
C LEU A 97 -6.17 -7.35 -10.99
N LEU A 98 -6.81 -7.73 -12.10
CA LEU A 98 -7.19 -9.12 -12.36
C LEU A 98 -5.97 -10.02 -12.51
N VAL A 99 -5.00 -9.63 -13.34
CA VAL A 99 -3.76 -10.39 -13.55
C VAL A 99 -2.95 -10.47 -12.25
N GLY A 100 -2.88 -9.38 -11.48
CA GLY A 100 -2.23 -9.37 -10.18
C GLY A 100 -2.89 -10.31 -9.18
N LEU A 101 -4.23 -10.28 -9.05
CA LEU A 101 -4.98 -11.17 -8.15
C LEU A 101 -4.85 -12.64 -8.55
N VAL A 102 -4.88 -12.95 -9.85
CA VAL A 102 -4.63 -14.30 -10.36
C VAL A 102 -3.20 -14.74 -10.05
N GLY A 103 -2.23 -13.85 -10.25
CA GLY A 103 -0.82 -14.17 -9.98
C GLY A 103 -0.57 -14.49 -8.51
N VAL A 104 -1.09 -13.69 -7.57
CA VAL A 104 -0.89 -13.95 -6.13
C VAL A 104 -1.65 -15.19 -5.67
N ALA A 105 -2.62 -15.68 -6.44
CA ALA A 105 -3.31 -16.93 -6.17
C ALA A 105 -2.45 -18.17 -6.46
N ILE A 106 -1.43 -18.07 -7.33
CA ILE A 106 -0.65 -19.21 -7.83
C ILE A 106 -0.07 -20.06 -6.69
N PRO A 107 0.63 -19.50 -5.67
CA PRO A 107 1.19 -20.31 -4.60
C PRO A 107 0.12 -21.11 -3.83
N PHE A 108 -1.04 -20.51 -3.56
CA PHE A 108 -2.14 -21.18 -2.84
C PHE A 108 -2.80 -22.29 -3.66
N VAL A 109 -2.94 -22.07 -4.97
CA VAL A 109 -3.47 -23.10 -5.88
C VAL A 109 -2.53 -24.29 -5.96
N VAL A 110 -1.21 -24.04 -6.02
CA VAL A 110 -0.19 -25.09 -6.04
C VAL A 110 -0.16 -25.86 -4.71
N GLU A 111 -0.25 -25.14 -3.59
CA GLU A 111 -0.17 -25.71 -2.25
C GLU A 111 -1.50 -26.37 -1.80
N GLY A 112 -2.62 -26.05 -2.45
CA GLY A 112 -3.93 -26.64 -2.15
C GLY A 112 -4.60 -26.09 -0.88
N HIS A 113 -4.06 -25.03 -0.27
CA HIS A 113 -4.70 -24.32 0.85
C HIS A 113 -4.35 -22.83 0.85
N PHE A 114 -5.17 -22.06 1.59
CA PHE A 114 -4.93 -20.64 1.87
C PHE A 114 -4.50 -20.52 3.33
N GLY A 115 -3.57 -19.61 3.57
CA GLY A 115 -3.01 -19.35 4.89
C GLY A 115 -1.72 -18.55 4.76
N VAL A 116 -0.96 -18.49 5.85
CA VAL A 116 0.32 -17.80 5.87
C VAL A 116 1.25 -18.42 4.82
N LEU A 117 1.61 -17.62 3.82
CA LEU A 117 2.48 -18.01 2.71
C LEU A 117 3.90 -18.34 3.20
N GLY A 118 4.16 -19.65 3.37
CA GLY A 118 5.49 -20.24 3.52
C GLY A 118 6.27 -19.83 4.77
N THR A 119 7.27 -20.63 5.12
CA THR A 119 8.38 -20.20 5.99
C THR A 119 9.56 -19.87 5.07
N GLY A 120 9.94 -18.60 5.01
CA GLY A 120 11.12 -18.16 4.27
C GLY A 120 12.40 -18.44 5.07
N PHE A 121 13.51 -17.81 4.68
CA PHE A 121 14.74 -17.85 5.48
C PHE A 121 14.55 -17.28 6.89
N ASN A 122 13.61 -16.35 7.07
CA ASN A 122 13.23 -15.81 8.38
C ASN A 122 11.92 -16.45 8.89
N VAL A 123 11.87 -16.70 10.21
CA VAL A 123 10.71 -17.24 10.93
C VAL A 123 9.90 -16.16 11.68
N ASP A 124 10.12 -14.90 11.29
CA ASP A 124 9.61 -13.70 11.98
C ASP A 124 8.09 -13.55 11.93
N MET A 125 7.43 -14.22 10.98
CA MET A 125 5.97 -14.17 10.82
C MET A 125 5.23 -14.57 12.10
N SER A 126 5.76 -15.51 12.89
CA SER A 126 5.19 -15.88 14.19
C SER A 126 5.12 -14.68 15.15
N GLN A 127 6.19 -13.90 15.27
CA GLN A 127 6.24 -12.69 16.10
C GLN A 127 5.28 -11.62 15.58
N HIS A 128 5.11 -11.52 14.26
CA HIS A 128 4.14 -10.60 13.67
C HIS A 128 2.70 -10.99 13.95
N LEU A 129 2.36 -12.28 13.87
CA LEU A 129 1.03 -12.75 14.22
C LEU A 129 0.73 -12.50 15.69
N PHE A 130 1.66 -12.78 16.61
CA PHE A 130 1.48 -12.45 18.03
C PHE A 130 1.30 -10.95 18.28
N ALA A 131 2.06 -10.10 17.58
CA ALA A 131 1.91 -8.65 17.71
C ALA A 131 0.54 -8.17 17.23
N ALA A 132 -0.02 -8.78 16.17
CA ALA A 132 -1.33 -8.44 15.69
C ALA A 132 -2.48 -9.00 16.53
N ASP A 133 -2.34 -10.23 17.01
CA ASP A 133 -3.30 -10.86 17.93
C ASP A 133 -3.46 -9.99 19.19
N TRP A 134 -2.34 -9.54 19.77
CA TRP A 134 -2.36 -8.60 20.89
C TRP A 134 -2.94 -7.23 20.51
N LEU A 135 -2.82 -6.77 19.27
CA LEU A 135 -3.49 -5.52 18.84
C LEU A 135 -5.01 -5.69 18.69
N ALA A 136 -5.48 -6.87 18.31
CA ALA A 136 -6.90 -7.20 18.20
C ALA A 136 -7.54 -7.33 19.59
N ASP A 137 -6.86 -8.01 20.51
CA ASP A 137 -7.25 -8.15 21.91
C ASP A 137 -6.05 -7.88 22.83
N PRO A 138 -5.88 -6.65 23.35
CA PRO A 138 -4.71 -6.25 24.14
C PRO A 138 -4.78 -6.74 25.59
N THR A 139 -4.94 -8.06 25.74
CA THR A 139 -4.90 -8.77 27.01
C THR A 139 -3.58 -9.54 27.15
N GLY A 140 -3.14 -9.79 28.39
CA GLY A 140 -1.91 -10.53 28.65
C GLY A 140 -0.60 -9.74 28.47
N GLU A 141 0.49 -10.47 28.26
CA GLU A 141 1.84 -9.93 28.14
C GLU A 141 2.02 -9.19 26.81
N LYS A 142 2.62 -7.99 26.86
CA LYS A 142 2.87 -7.19 25.67
C LYS A 142 3.95 -7.85 24.82
N PRO A 143 3.72 -8.05 23.51
CA PRO A 143 4.75 -8.56 22.61
C PRO A 143 5.96 -7.63 22.55
N SER A 144 7.16 -8.21 22.49
CA SER A 144 8.43 -7.47 22.45
C SER A 144 8.49 -6.44 21.31
N LEU A 145 7.91 -6.75 20.15
CA LEU A 145 7.80 -5.80 19.03
C LEU A 145 7.06 -4.52 19.45
N PHE A 146 5.96 -4.64 20.20
CA PHE A 146 5.22 -3.48 20.66
C PHE A 146 6.05 -2.66 21.67
N GLU A 147 6.69 -3.32 22.63
CA GLU A 147 7.49 -2.66 23.66
C GLU A 147 8.69 -1.89 23.10
N GLN A 148 9.29 -2.42 22.04
CA GLN A 148 10.44 -1.80 21.36
C GLN A 148 10.02 -0.65 20.43
N GLY A 149 8.73 -0.31 20.36
CA GLY A 149 8.23 0.72 19.47
C GLY A 149 8.32 0.33 18.00
N TYR A 150 8.29 -0.97 17.70
CA TYR A 150 8.31 -1.48 16.33
C TYR A 150 7.11 -0.94 15.55
N PRO A 151 7.27 -0.55 14.27
CA PRO A 151 6.17 -0.01 13.48
C PRO A 151 5.14 -1.11 13.17
N LEU A 152 3.95 -1.06 13.75
CA LEU A 152 2.91 -2.09 13.59
C LEU A 152 1.70 -1.60 12.78
N GLY A 153 1.87 -0.58 11.93
CA GLY A 153 0.78 -0.11 11.05
C GLY A 153 0.24 -1.19 10.11
N PRO A 154 1.09 -1.99 9.44
CA PRO A 154 0.65 -3.14 8.65
C PRO A 154 -0.15 -4.17 9.46
N HIS A 155 0.25 -4.41 10.71
CA HIS A 155 -0.46 -5.30 11.62
C HIS A 155 -1.84 -4.75 11.96
N ALA A 156 -1.93 -3.45 12.23
CA ALA A 156 -3.21 -2.79 12.49
C ALA A 156 -4.16 -2.86 11.28
N LEU A 157 -3.63 -2.84 10.04
CA LEU A 157 -4.44 -3.08 8.85
C LEU A 157 -4.97 -4.52 8.79
N ALA A 158 -4.16 -5.52 9.13
CA ALA A 158 -4.60 -6.91 9.20
C ALA A 158 -5.66 -7.11 10.29
N VAL A 159 -5.49 -6.49 11.47
CA VAL A 159 -6.50 -6.49 12.53
C VAL A 159 -7.79 -5.80 12.08
N ALA A 160 -7.70 -4.69 11.33
CA ALA A 160 -8.87 -4.04 10.77
C ALA A 160 -9.63 -4.93 9.77
N THR A 161 -8.92 -5.63 8.88
CA THR A 161 -9.57 -6.55 7.93
C THR A 161 -10.05 -7.84 8.59
N ASP A 162 -9.53 -8.18 9.77
CA ASP A 162 -9.91 -9.38 10.50
C ASP A 162 -11.40 -9.38 10.86
N GLU A 163 -11.92 -8.22 11.21
CA GLU A 163 -13.35 -7.96 11.47
C GLU A 163 -14.28 -8.38 10.31
N VAL A 164 -13.75 -8.44 9.08
CA VAL A 164 -14.51 -8.93 7.90
C VAL A 164 -14.16 -10.38 7.57
N SER A 165 -12.88 -10.74 7.70
CA SER A 165 -12.40 -12.06 7.31
C SER A 165 -12.75 -13.16 8.33
N GLY A 166 -12.92 -12.79 9.60
CA GLY A 166 -13.14 -13.69 10.74
C GLY A 166 -11.94 -14.55 11.13
N GLU A 167 -10.77 -14.32 10.52
CA GLU A 167 -9.55 -15.06 10.81
C GLU A 167 -8.30 -14.21 10.52
N LEU A 168 -7.55 -13.89 11.57
CA LEU A 168 -6.40 -12.99 11.49
C LEU A 168 -5.32 -13.46 10.52
N SER A 169 -5.10 -14.77 10.41
CA SER A 169 -4.13 -15.37 9.47
C SER A 169 -4.52 -15.12 8.00
N SER A 170 -5.81 -15.29 7.67
CA SER A 170 -6.39 -14.99 6.37
C SER A 170 -6.33 -13.49 6.08
N SER A 171 -6.58 -12.65 7.08
CA SER A 171 -6.41 -11.20 6.96
C SER A 171 -4.98 -10.76 6.71
N PHE A 172 -4.00 -11.29 7.45
CA PHE A 172 -2.58 -11.04 7.22
C PHE A 172 -2.17 -11.41 5.80
N THR A 173 -2.62 -12.59 5.37
CA THR A 173 -2.37 -13.07 4.02
C THR A 173 -3.00 -12.14 2.99
N GLY A 174 -4.24 -11.71 3.21
CA GLY A 174 -4.97 -10.77 2.37
C GLY A 174 -4.27 -9.42 2.24
N VAL A 175 -3.87 -8.82 3.36
CA VAL A 175 -3.06 -7.60 3.38
C VAL A 175 -1.76 -7.81 2.60
N THR A 176 -1.06 -8.92 2.84
CA THR A 176 0.23 -9.21 2.19
C THR A 176 0.11 -9.33 0.68
N ILE A 177 -0.92 -10.03 0.17
CA ILE A 177 -1.13 -10.16 -1.28
C ILE A 177 -1.73 -8.91 -1.93
N ALA A 178 -2.36 -8.01 -1.15
CA ALA A 178 -2.80 -6.72 -1.67
C ALA A 178 -1.62 -5.85 -2.11
N ILE A 179 -0.48 -5.92 -1.41
CA ILE A 179 0.68 -5.07 -1.65
C ILE A 179 1.27 -5.21 -3.06
N PRO A 180 1.61 -6.42 -3.58
CA PRO A 180 2.11 -6.55 -4.95
C PRO A 180 1.07 -6.09 -5.99
N VAL A 181 -0.22 -6.24 -5.72
CA VAL A 181 -1.27 -5.71 -6.63
C VAL A 181 -1.26 -4.17 -6.62
N ILE A 182 -1.14 -3.55 -5.44
CA ILE A 182 -0.99 -2.10 -5.30
C ILE A 182 0.31 -1.62 -5.96
N ALA A 183 1.41 -2.37 -5.84
CA ALA A 183 2.69 -2.08 -6.51
C ALA A 183 2.53 -2.08 -8.04
N ALA A 184 1.86 -3.10 -8.58
CA ALA A 184 1.61 -3.23 -10.01
C ALA A 184 0.73 -2.08 -10.55
N LEU A 185 -0.34 -1.73 -9.81
CA LEU A 185 -1.16 -0.56 -10.13
C LEU A 185 -0.36 0.73 -10.05
N THR A 186 0.53 0.86 -9.07
CA THR A 186 1.38 2.04 -8.89
C THR A 186 2.38 2.21 -10.02
N ALA A 187 2.97 1.10 -10.49
CA ALA A 187 3.90 1.09 -11.62
C ALA A 187 3.29 1.66 -12.91
N LEU A 188 1.96 1.62 -13.09
CA LEU A 188 1.30 2.23 -14.24
C LEU A 188 1.56 3.74 -14.36
N ALA A 189 1.91 4.44 -13.27
CA ALA A 189 2.30 5.85 -13.37
C ALA A 189 3.59 6.01 -14.20
N GLY A 190 4.50 5.03 -14.12
CA GLY A 190 5.72 4.93 -14.91
C GLY A 190 5.50 4.55 -16.37
N LEU A 191 4.37 3.91 -16.68
CA LEU A 191 4.12 3.20 -17.95
C LEU A 191 3.03 3.88 -18.80
N ARG A 192 2.81 5.19 -18.60
CA ARG A 192 1.74 5.96 -19.26
C ARG A 192 1.78 5.95 -20.79
N GLU A 193 2.98 5.85 -21.37
CA GLU A 193 3.18 5.85 -22.82
C GLU A 193 3.09 4.44 -23.45
N TRP A 194 2.94 3.41 -22.61
CA TRP A 194 2.98 2.03 -23.05
C TRP A 194 1.58 1.55 -23.43
N THR A 195 1.50 0.56 -24.34
CA THR A 195 0.22 -0.10 -24.61
C THR A 195 -0.29 -0.80 -23.36
N TRP A 196 -1.62 -0.90 -23.21
CA TRP A 196 -2.25 -1.46 -22.00
C TRP A 196 -1.71 -2.84 -21.63
N TRP A 197 -1.46 -3.71 -22.60
CA TRP A 197 -0.95 -5.06 -22.35
C TRP A 197 0.52 -5.06 -21.89
N ARG A 198 1.37 -4.18 -22.47
CA ARG A 198 2.77 -4.06 -22.04
C ARG A 198 2.86 -3.46 -20.64
N ALA A 199 2.04 -2.44 -20.38
CA ALA A 199 1.94 -1.83 -19.07
C ALA A 199 1.47 -2.84 -18.01
N THR A 200 0.47 -3.67 -18.35
CA THR A 200 -0.02 -4.75 -17.48
C THR A 200 1.08 -5.78 -17.21
N LEU A 201 1.75 -6.26 -18.26
CA LEU A 201 2.80 -7.26 -18.13
C LEU A 201 3.97 -6.73 -17.29
N VAL A 202 4.51 -5.57 -17.61
CA VAL A 202 5.68 -5.00 -16.91
C VAL A 202 5.32 -4.58 -15.49
N GLY A 203 4.16 -3.96 -15.27
CA GLY A 203 3.70 -3.60 -13.92
C GLY A 203 3.56 -4.84 -13.02
N THR A 204 2.96 -5.91 -13.54
CA THR A 204 2.81 -7.16 -12.80
C THR A 204 4.16 -7.83 -12.57
N LEU A 205 5.00 -7.99 -13.60
CA LEU A 205 6.32 -8.64 -13.46
C LEU A 205 7.21 -7.90 -12.44
N THR A 206 7.18 -6.57 -12.45
CA THR A 206 7.91 -5.74 -11.49
C THR A 206 7.46 -6.05 -10.06
N ALA A 207 6.16 -6.04 -9.81
CA ALA A 207 5.62 -6.32 -8.47
C ALA A 207 5.88 -7.76 -8.01
N PHE A 208 5.81 -8.73 -8.93
CA PHE A 208 5.97 -10.15 -8.62
C PHE A 208 7.42 -10.55 -8.39
N ALA A 209 8.37 -9.88 -9.04
CA ALA A 209 9.79 -10.03 -8.72
C ALA A 209 10.06 -9.64 -7.26
N TYR A 210 9.46 -8.55 -6.78
CA TYR A 210 9.55 -8.14 -5.37
C TYR A 210 8.80 -9.09 -4.43
N LEU A 211 7.61 -9.57 -4.80
CA LEU A 211 6.91 -10.59 -4.00
C LEU A 211 7.77 -11.84 -3.82
N ALA A 212 8.38 -12.33 -4.91
CA ALA A 212 9.24 -13.50 -4.88
C ALA A 212 10.48 -13.28 -3.99
N ALA A 213 11.19 -12.15 -4.18
CA ALA A 213 12.41 -11.85 -3.45
C ALA A 213 12.16 -11.55 -1.97
N SER A 214 11.27 -10.60 -1.67
CA SER A 214 11.08 -10.08 -0.31
C SER A 214 10.26 -11.01 0.57
N TYR A 215 9.29 -11.72 0.00
CA TYR A 215 8.35 -12.48 0.80
C TYR A 215 8.47 -13.98 0.60
N LEU A 216 8.41 -14.50 -0.63
CA LEU A 216 8.51 -15.95 -0.84
C LEU A 216 9.90 -16.50 -0.50
N ALA A 217 10.98 -15.74 -0.74
CA ALA A 217 12.32 -16.15 -0.36
C ALA A 217 12.68 -15.73 1.08
N GLN A 218 12.54 -14.44 1.41
CA GLN A 218 13.00 -13.92 2.71
C GLN A 218 11.97 -14.06 3.84
N GLY A 219 10.67 -14.22 3.54
CA GLY A 219 9.61 -14.24 4.56
C GLY A 219 9.31 -12.88 5.20
N SER A 220 9.77 -11.78 4.58
CA SER A 220 9.76 -10.45 5.19
C SER A 220 8.70 -9.55 4.54
N PHE A 221 7.58 -9.41 5.24
CA PHE A 221 6.35 -8.86 4.66
C PHE A 221 6.34 -7.31 4.60
N LYS A 222 7.18 -6.64 5.39
CA LYS A 222 7.19 -5.17 5.50
C LYS A 222 7.97 -4.51 4.38
N GLU A 223 8.95 -5.22 3.87
CA GLU A 223 9.74 -4.88 2.70
C GLU A 223 8.82 -4.69 1.50
N LEU A 224 7.71 -5.42 1.43
CA LEU A 224 6.69 -5.20 0.40
C LEU A 224 6.04 -3.82 0.53
N PHE A 225 5.67 -3.41 1.75
CA PHE A 225 5.12 -2.06 1.98
C PHE A 225 6.14 -0.99 1.59
N GLU A 226 7.39 -1.15 2.03
CA GLU A 226 8.46 -0.20 1.72
C GLU A 226 8.71 -0.08 0.21
N VAL A 227 8.68 -1.20 -0.54
CA VAL A 227 8.77 -1.17 -2.00
C VAL A 227 7.66 -0.34 -2.63
N VAL A 228 6.41 -0.48 -2.16
CA VAL A 228 5.28 0.33 -2.66
C VAL A 228 5.46 1.80 -2.33
N PHE A 229 5.89 2.13 -1.12
CA PHE A 229 6.08 3.51 -0.71
C PHE A 229 7.23 4.17 -1.46
N LEU A 230 8.36 3.47 -1.61
CA LEU A 230 9.51 3.93 -2.39
C LEU A 230 9.14 4.13 -3.87
N LEU A 231 8.45 3.17 -4.48
CA LEU A 231 7.98 3.29 -5.87
C LEU A 231 7.02 4.47 -6.04
N GLY A 232 6.01 4.57 -5.16
CA GLY A 232 5.05 5.67 -5.16
C GLY A 232 5.72 7.02 -4.97
N PHE A 233 6.73 7.10 -4.09
CA PHE A 233 7.47 8.32 -3.80
C PHE A 233 8.36 8.74 -4.97
N ALA A 234 9.08 7.81 -5.59
CA ALA A 234 9.89 8.09 -6.78
C ALA A 234 9.03 8.59 -7.95
N LEU A 235 7.86 7.98 -8.17
CA LEU A 235 6.92 8.41 -9.21
C LEU A 235 6.27 9.76 -8.88
N TRP A 236 5.99 10.04 -7.60
CA TRP A 236 5.53 11.35 -7.15
C TRP A 236 6.60 12.43 -7.36
N LEU A 237 7.87 12.16 -7.06
CA LEU A 237 8.98 13.09 -7.33
C LEU A 237 9.13 13.39 -8.83
N ARG A 238 9.00 12.37 -9.68
CA ARG A 238 8.97 12.56 -11.14
C ARG A 238 7.84 13.51 -11.53
N ASP A 239 6.62 13.23 -11.09
CA ASP A 239 5.45 14.06 -11.39
C ASP A 239 5.60 15.49 -10.83
N LEU A 240 6.30 15.66 -9.71
CA LEU A 240 6.62 16.98 -9.12
C LEU A 240 7.61 17.78 -9.98
N GLY A 241 8.55 17.10 -10.64
CA GLY A 241 9.48 17.71 -11.59
C GLY A 241 8.82 18.22 -12.87
N ASP A 242 7.66 17.67 -13.22
CA ASP A 242 6.89 18.04 -14.43
C ASP A 242 5.87 19.17 -14.17
N LEU A 243 5.79 19.69 -12.94
CA LEU A 243 4.88 20.79 -12.60
C LEU A 243 5.32 22.10 -13.27
N ASN A 244 4.37 22.84 -13.82
CA ASN A 244 4.63 24.19 -14.33
C ASN A 244 4.74 25.23 -13.19
N GLU A 245 5.23 26.44 -13.48
CA GLU A 245 5.44 27.49 -12.47
C GLU A 245 4.17 27.87 -11.68
N SER A 246 2.99 27.84 -12.33
CA SER A 246 1.73 28.17 -11.66
C SER A 246 1.27 27.05 -10.71
N GLN A 247 1.52 25.79 -11.05
CA GLN A 247 1.28 24.63 -10.20
C GLN A 247 2.29 24.55 -9.05
N ALA A 248 3.57 24.88 -9.30
CA ALA A 248 4.61 24.91 -8.28
C ALA A 248 4.35 25.96 -7.19
N ARG A 249 3.66 27.05 -7.52
CA ARG A 249 3.28 28.12 -6.58
C ARG A 249 2.25 27.69 -5.53
N GLU A 250 1.52 26.59 -5.73
CA GLU A 250 0.67 25.97 -4.69
C GLU A 250 1.46 25.07 -3.71
N GLY A 251 2.78 25.29 -3.62
CA GLY A 251 3.83 24.35 -3.26
C GLY A 251 3.70 23.50 -1.99
N TRP A 252 2.94 23.91 -0.97
CA TRP A 252 2.74 23.05 0.21
C TRP A 252 1.78 21.89 -0.07
N ARG A 253 0.78 22.09 -0.94
CA ARG A 253 -0.18 21.03 -1.33
C ARG A 253 0.50 19.96 -2.18
N ALA A 254 1.41 20.37 -3.06
CA ALA A 254 2.20 19.45 -3.87
C ALA A 254 3.08 18.51 -3.03
N GLY A 255 3.50 18.96 -1.83
CA GLY A 255 4.27 18.17 -0.86
C GLY A 255 3.47 17.11 -0.09
N LEU A 256 2.14 17.26 0.02
CA LEU A 256 1.32 16.42 0.89
C LEU A 256 1.35 14.92 0.50
N PRO A 257 1.25 14.52 -0.78
CA PRO A 257 1.36 13.10 -1.15
C PRO A 257 2.69 12.47 -0.73
N GLY A 258 3.80 13.19 -0.90
CA GLY A 258 5.12 12.75 -0.45
C GLY A 258 5.21 12.61 1.07
N ALA A 259 4.61 13.55 1.82
CA ALA A 259 4.53 13.47 3.27
C ALA A 259 3.70 12.28 3.77
N VAL A 260 2.57 11.97 3.10
CA VAL A 260 1.76 10.79 3.43
C VAL A 260 2.54 9.50 3.18
N LEU A 261 3.26 9.39 2.06
CA LEU A 261 4.13 8.25 1.76
C LEU A 261 5.25 8.09 2.80
N ALA A 262 5.88 9.20 3.20
CA ALA A 262 6.90 9.19 4.24
C ALA A 262 6.35 8.76 5.61
N ALA A 263 5.14 9.21 5.97
CA ALA A 263 4.46 8.71 7.16
C ALA A 263 4.17 7.21 7.05
N GLY A 264 3.66 6.73 5.92
CA GLY A 264 3.46 5.30 5.67
C GLY A 264 4.75 4.48 5.87
N ALA A 265 5.85 4.92 5.27
CA ALA A 265 7.17 4.29 5.42
C ALA A 265 7.61 4.24 6.89
N LEU A 266 7.45 5.33 7.64
CA LEU A 266 7.76 5.35 9.07
C LEU A 266 6.90 4.35 9.86
N TYR A 267 5.59 4.28 9.60
CA TYR A 267 4.66 3.42 10.35
C TYR A 267 4.60 1.95 9.87
N ALA A 268 5.23 1.63 8.74
CA ALA A 268 5.42 0.25 8.27
C ALA A 268 6.84 -0.29 8.50
N TYR A 269 7.85 0.55 8.24
CA TYR A 269 9.26 0.18 8.10
C TYR A 269 10.21 0.99 8.98
N SER A 270 9.70 1.92 9.81
CA SER A 270 10.49 2.75 10.74
C SER A 270 11.43 3.74 10.03
N THR A 271 12.40 4.26 10.75
CA THR A 271 13.41 5.19 10.26
C THR A 271 14.25 4.66 9.07
N PRO A 272 14.54 3.35 8.93
CA PRO A 272 15.17 2.85 7.71
C PRO A 272 14.34 3.10 6.45
N GLY A 273 13.00 3.08 6.54
CA GLY A 273 12.13 3.40 5.40
C GLY A 273 12.30 4.86 4.96
N LEU A 274 12.38 5.79 5.92
CA LEU A 274 12.68 7.19 5.62
C LEU A 274 14.05 7.38 4.95
N ALA A 275 15.04 6.56 5.28
CA ALA A 275 16.35 6.61 4.64
C ALA A 275 16.28 6.26 3.15
N TRP A 276 15.47 5.26 2.77
CA TRP A 276 15.23 4.92 1.36
C TRP A 276 14.56 6.06 0.60
N LEU A 277 13.53 6.68 1.18
CA LEU A 277 12.88 7.84 0.58
C LEU A 277 13.82 9.04 0.46
N GLY A 278 14.65 9.30 1.48
CA GLY A 278 15.69 10.32 1.45
C GLY A 278 16.71 10.06 0.35
N GLY A 279 17.16 8.82 0.18
CA GLY A 279 18.03 8.41 -0.92
C GLY A 279 17.40 8.65 -2.29
N ALA A 280 16.12 8.29 -2.47
CA ALA A 280 15.39 8.56 -3.71
C ALA A 280 15.26 10.06 -4.02
N LEU A 281 14.98 10.88 -3.00
CA LEU A 281 14.94 12.34 -3.13
C LEU A 281 16.29 12.91 -3.56
N LEU A 282 17.38 12.46 -2.94
CA LEU A 282 18.74 12.93 -3.28
C LEU A 282 19.13 12.55 -4.71
N LEU A 283 18.84 11.31 -5.13
CA LEU A 283 19.09 10.86 -6.50
C LEU A 283 18.27 11.67 -7.50
N TRP A 284 16.98 11.86 -7.25
CA TRP A 284 16.11 12.68 -8.09
C TRP A 284 16.60 14.13 -8.19
N ALA A 285 16.93 14.76 -7.06
CA ALA A 285 17.43 16.13 -7.03
C ALA A 285 18.75 16.28 -7.78
N GLY A 286 19.69 15.34 -7.61
CA GLY A 286 20.95 15.31 -8.36
C GLY A 286 20.73 15.20 -9.88
N LEU A 287 19.83 14.31 -10.31
CA LEU A 287 19.47 14.17 -11.73
C LEU A 287 18.75 15.42 -12.27
N ALA A 288 17.88 16.04 -11.48
CA ALA A 288 17.17 17.26 -11.85
C ALA A 288 18.13 18.45 -12.02
N LEU A 289 19.14 18.56 -11.16
CA LEU A 289 20.19 19.58 -11.27
C LEU A 289 21.07 19.34 -12.50
N ALA A 290 21.46 18.09 -12.78
CA ALA A 290 22.31 17.74 -13.92
C ALA A 290 21.63 17.95 -15.29
N ARG A 291 20.29 18.02 -15.34
CA ARG A 291 19.51 18.22 -16.58
C ARG A 291 19.22 19.68 -16.91
N ARG A 292 19.55 20.64 -16.05
CA ARG A 292 19.34 22.06 -16.34
C ARG A 292 20.38 22.49 -17.39
N PRO A 293 19.96 22.95 -18.60
CA PRO A 293 20.90 23.58 -19.52
C PRO A 293 21.40 24.89 -18.88
N ASP A 294 22.71 25.13 -18.97
CA ASP A 294 23.36 26.38 -18.57
C ASP A 294 22.76 27.61 -19.27
#